data_AF-A0A517PH78-F1
#
_entry.id   AF-A0A517PH78-F1
#
_cell.length_a   1.000
_cell.length_b   1.000
_cell.length_c   1.000
_cell.angle_alpha   90.00
_cell.angle_beta   90.00
_cell.angle_gamma   90.00
#
_symmetry.space_group_name_H-M   'P 1'
#
loop_
_entity.id
_entity.type
_entity.pdbx_description
1 polymer ?
#
loop_
_entity_poly.entity_id
_entity_poly.type
_entity_poly.pdbx_seq_one_letter_code
_entity_poly.pdbx_strand_id
1 'polypeptide(L)'
;MLRLYTTDFVQRGQFWCALALLLALNGCAAIHPLKGVPAQYLPNEYKGEVRSGKETIDLSLLRQPAPKHYLLDSGDVLGVYIEGVLGQFKEVPPVHFPQTQEVAPSLGYPIPIREDGTISLPLIGTVFARGLTLTQLEETIRRKYTTEKDILREGRDRILISLQKPRSYRVLVIRQENANDLVGATVGNLNIGRSKRGTGRVINLPAYNNDVLHALAETGGLPGLDAENSIYIIRGGANEMNQSVCPPPVQTGSHSMNEPRNAQKIQQVSDSYTPLPAPTQLPSDTAFQVGQPLYPFEGNNYYSGDFPAPTMINDSTMQRPGIVKIPIRLSPGEQVNLTREDIILHDGDVVFIESRDTEIFYTGGLLGGGQYTLPRDYDLDILGAISIAQGGNNSSNGKSTGGPSALNQDVTISASNAIILRQLPNGTQLPIKVDLYQAVRDPSQRVLIQPGDYIILQYTKSEAIAAFIERHLLEGALFGLAASNLQNGGGNR
;
A
#
# COMPACT_ATOMS: atom_id res chain seq x y z
N MET A 1 -16.19 5.99 -88.30
CA MET A 1 -17.00 5.68 -87.11
C MET A 1 -16.50 4.35 -86.55
N LEU A 2 -15.55 4.36 -85.59
CA LEU A 2 -15.18 3.23 -84.69
C LEU A 2 -13.84 3.54 -84.00
N ARG A 3 -13.86 4.32 -82.93
CA ARG A 3 -12.74 4.46 -81.97
C ARG A 3 -13.29 5.05 -80.67
N LEU A 4 -14.09 4.29 -79.92
CA LEU A 4 -14.64 4.76 -78.63
C LEU A 4 -15.09 3.63 -77.68
N TYR A 5 -14.51 2.41 -77.74
CA TYR A 5 -15.02 1.27 -76.95
C TYR A 5 -13.97 0.47 -76.16
N THR A 6 -12.71 0.90 -76.10
CA THR A 6 -11.63 0.09 -75.47
C THR A 6 -11.10 0.65 -74.15
N THR A 7 -11.51 1.83 -73.71
CA THR A 7 -11.04 2.44 -72.44
C THR A 7 -11.88 2.04 -71.23
N ASP A 8 -13.17 1.76 -71.40
CA ASP A 8 -14.08 1.46 -70.27
C ASP A 8 -13.87 0.07 -69.67
N PHE A 9 -13.39 -0.89 -70.47
CA PHE A 9 -13.21 -2.28 -70.01
C PHE A 9 -11.98 -2.43 -69.10
N VAL A 10 -10.90 -1.68 -69.38
CA VAL A 10 -9.67 -1.70 -68.56
C VAL A 10 -9.89 -0.97 -67.24
N GLN A 11 -10.62 0.15 -67.24
CA GLN A 11 -10.98 0.86 -66.00
C GLN A 11 -11.91 0.05 -65.11
N ARG A 12 -12.90 -0.66 -65.68
CA ARG A 12 -13.77 -1.57 -64.90
C ARG A 12 -12.96 -2.72 -64.30
N GLY A 13 -12.08 -3.36 -65.06
CA GLY A 13 -11.23 -4.45 -64.55
C GLY A 13 -10.30 -4.00 -63.42
N GLN A 14 -9.72 -2.81 -63.52
CA GLN A 14 -8.89 -2.24 -62.46
C GLN A 14 -9.70 -1.88 -61.20
N PHE A 15 -10.95 -1.43 -61.35
CA PHE A 15 -11.84 -1.15 -60.22
C PHE A 15 -12.23 -2.43 -59.46
N TRP A 16 -12.56 -3.50 -60.18
CA TRP A 16 -12.87 -4.81 -59.57
C TRP A 16 -11.65 -5.47 -58.93
N CYS A 17 -10.46 -5.33 -59.53
CA CYS A 17 -9.21 -5.80 -58.93
C CYS A 17 -8.82 -4.99 -57.68
N ALA A 18 -8.99 -3.67 -57.69
CA ALA A 18 -8.74 -2.82 -56.52
C ALA A 18 -9.74 -3.12 -55.38
N LEU A 19 -11.02 -3.35 -55.71
CA LEU A 19 -12.05 -3.77 -54.76
C LEU A 19 -11.75 -5.15 -54.17
N ALA A 20 -11.30 -6.10 -55.00
CA ALA A 20 -10.89 -7.43 -54.56
C ALA A 20 -9.60 -7.40 -53.71
N LEU A 21 -8.65 -6.51 -54.01
CA LEU A 21 -7.44 -6.30 -53.22
C LEU A 21 -7.75 -5.65 -51.87
N LEU A 22 -8.73 -4.74 -51.81
CA LEU A 22 -9.27 -4.16 -50.58
C LEU A 22 -10.00 -5.19 -49.70
N LEU A 23 -10.71 -6.15 -50.32
CA LEU A 23 -11.32 -7.29 -49.63
C LEU A 23 -10.30 -8.34 -49.18
N ALA A 24 -9.13 -8.39 -49.81
CA ALA A 24 -8.04 -9.31 -49.47
C ALA A 24 -7.16 -8.83 -48.30
N LEU A 25 -7.21 -7.54 -47.94
CA LEU A 25 -6.57 -6.96 -46.75
C LEU A 25 -7.36 -7.37 -45.47
N ASN A 26 -7.31 -8.66 -45.14
CA ASN A 26 -7.92 -9.27 -43.97
C ASN A 26 -7.11 -8.95 -42.70
N GLY A 27 -6.99 -7.66 -42.37
CA GLY A 27 -6.29 -7.17 -41.16
C GLY A 27 -7.18 -6.44 -40.16
N CYS A 28 -8.45 -6.21 -40.45
CA CYS A 28 -9.35 -5.50 -39.54
C CYS A 28 -9.74 -6.37 -38.34
N ALA A 29 -9.30 -5.97 -37.15
CA ALA A 29 -9.73 -6.53 -35.86
C ALA A 29 -11.27 -6.59 -35.69
N ALA A 30 -12.02 -5.78 -36.43
CA ALA A 30 -13.48 -5.79 -36.44
C ALA A 30 -14.12 -7.08 -37.01
N ILE A 31 -13.40 -7.85 -37.83
CA ILE A 31 -13.96 -9.03 -38.52
C ILE A 31 -13.96 -10.26 -37.59
N HIS A 32 -13.11 -10.25 -36.56
CA HIS A 32 -13.00 -11.29 -35.53
C HIS A 32 -13.17 -10.69 -34.12
N PRO A 33 -14.41 -10.30 -33.74
CA PRO A 33 -14.64 -9.80 -32.39
C PRO A 33 -14.32 -10.88 -31.36
N LEU A 34 -13.64 -10.52 -30.28
CA LEU A 34 -13.35 -11.45 -29.19
C LEU A 34 -14.66 -12.04 -28.65
N LYS A 35 -14.66 -13.35 -28.43
CA LYS A 35 -15.78 -14.06 -27.80
C LYS A 35 -15.71 -13.83 -26.29
N GLY A 36 -16.83 -13.49 -25.68
CA GLY A 36 -16.93 -13.24 -24.25
C GLY A 36 -18.33 -13.50 -23.71
N VAL A 37 -18.41 -13.64 -22.39
CA VAL A 37 -19.67 -13.84 -21.67
C VAL A 37 -20.41 -12.50 -21.64
N PRO A 38 -21.66 -12.41 -22.11
CA PRO A 38 -22.45 -11.18 -22.01
C PRO A 38 -22.64 -10.72 -20.56
N ALA A 39 -22.56 -9.42 -20.30
CA ALA A 39 -22.73 -8.81 -18.97
C ALA A 39 -24.00 -9.27 -18.23
N GLN A 40 -25.12 -9.41 -18.95
CA GLN A 40 -26.39 -9.91 -18.42
C GLN A 40 -26.32 -11.31 -17.80
N TYR A 41 -25.40 -12.15 -18.28
CA TYR A 41 -25.24 -13.53 -17.81
C TYR A 41 -24.05 -13.70 -16.88
N LEU A 42 -23.45 -12.60 -16.42
CA LEU A 42 -22.31 -12.62 -15.52
C LEU A 42 -22.75 -13.09 -14.13
N PRO A 43 -22.21 -14.23 -13.62
CA PRO A 43 -22.45 -14.67 -12.25
C PRO A 43 -22.08 -13.59 -11.22
N ASN A 44 -22.79 -13.58 -10.08
CA ASN A 44 -22.57 -12.57 -9.04
C ASN A 44 -21.14 -12.61 -8.45
N GLU A 45 -20.50 -13.77 -8.42
CA GLU A 45 -19.10 -13.96 -8.00
C GLU A 45 -18.09 -13.21 -8.88
N TYR A 46 -18.45 -12.94 -10.14
CA TYR A 46 -17.61 -12.17 -11.06
C TYR A 46 -18.10 -10.72 -11.21
N LYS A 47 -19.14 -10.30 -10.49
CA LYS A 47 -19.50 -8.88 -10.38
C LYS A 47 -18.52 -8.19 -9.43
N GLY A 48 -18.17 -6.94 -9.73
CA GLY A 48 -17.22 -6.18 -8.91
C GLY A 48 -17.71 -5.98 -7.47
N GLU A 49 -16.76 -5.80 -6.54
CA GLU A 49 -17.08 -5.39 -5.17
C GLU A 49 -17.66 -3.98 -5.19
N VAL A 50 -18.72 -3.77 -4.40
CA VAL A 50 -19.31 -2.45 -4.18
C VAL A 50 -18.44 -1.69 -3.17
N ARG A 51 -17.92 -0.56 -3.60
CA ARG A 51 -17.13 0.40 -2.82
C ARG A 51 -18.00 1.53 -2.28
N SER A 52 -19.04 1.89 -3.02
CA SER A 52 -19.97 2.95 -2.64
C SER A 52 -20.75 2.62 -1.36
N GLY A 53 -21.20 3.66 -0.66
CA GLY A 53 -22.05 3.52 0.53
C GLY A 53 -21.34 3.08 1.81
N LYS A 54 -20.02 2.83 1.77
CA LYS A 54 -19.24 2.60 2.99
C LYS A 54 -19.12 3.90 3.79
N GLU A 55 -19.25 3.85 5.11
CA GLU A 55 -19.14 5.00 6.01
C GLU A 55 -17.89 4.89 6.88
N THR A 56 -17.31 6.02 7.28
CA THR A 56 -16.16 6.03 8.17
C THR A 56 -16.54 5.48 9.54
N ILE A 57 -15.68 4.64 10.13
CA ILE A 57 -15.87 4.14 11.49
C ILE A 57 -15.90 5.28 12.51
N ASP A 58 -16.54 5.05 13.66
CA ASP A 58 -16.39 5.97 14.78
C ASP A 58 -14.92 6.01 15.23
N LEU A 59 -14.26 7.16 15.01
CA LEU A 59 -12.87 7.37 15.33
C LEU A 59 -12.59 7.27 16.84
N SER A 60 -13.62 7.36 17.68
CA SER A 60 -13.48 7.13 19.12
C SER A 60 -13.00 5.71 19.43
N LEU A 61 -13.27 4.75 18.53
CA LEU A 61 -12.77 3.38 18.60
C LEU A 61 -11.27 3.28 18.36
N LEU A 62 -10.63 4.28 17.76
CA LEU A 62 -9.17 4.30 17.55
C LEU A 62 -8.42 5.02 18.68
N ARG A 63 -9.15 5.45 19.72
CA ARG A 63 -8.61 6.21 20.84
C ARG A 63 -8.58 5.38 22.12
N GLN A 64 -7.52 5.52 22.90
CA GLN A 64 -7.45 4.97 24.24
C GLN A 64 -8.29 5.85 25.21
N PRO A 65 -9.09 5.27 26.11
CA PRO A 65 -9.72 6.03 27.17
C PRO A 65 -8.67 6.48 28.19
N ALA A 66 -8.50 7.79 28.35
CA ALA A 66 -7.62 8.35 29.37
C ALA A 66 -8.23 8.14 30.78
N PRO A 67 -7.47 7.60 31.75
CA PRO A 67 -7.94 7.47 33.12
C PRO A 67 -8.08 8.85 33.77
N LYS A 68 -9.03 8.99 34.71
CA LYS A 68 -9.24 10.25 35.46
C LYS A 68 -8.01 10.70 36.25
N HIS A 69 -7.21 9.73 36.70
CA HIS A 69 -5.96 9.96 37.42
C HIS A 69 -4.86 9.19 36.72
N TYR A 70 -3.71 9.84 36.54
CA TYR A 70 -2.52 9.22 35.99
C TYR A 70 -2.02 8.11 36.94
N LEU A 71 -1.86 6.90 36.42
CA LEU A 71 -1.30 5.77 37.17
C LEU A 71 0.17 5.61 36.80
N LEU A 72 1.00 5.61 37.83
CA LEU A 72 2.44 5.49 37.68
C LEU A 72 2.84 4.09 37.22
N ASP A 73 3.90 4.01 36.43
CA ASP A 73 4.50 2.74 36.01
C ASP A 73 5.98 2.91 35.69
N SER A 74 6.64 1.79 35.39
CA SER A 74 8.02 1.77 34.92
C SER A 74 8.24 2.71 33.73
N GLY A 75 9.37 3.44 33.74
CA GLY A 75 9.72 4.41 32.71
C GLY A 75 9.24 5.84 32.98
N ASP A 76 8.33 6.04 33.94
CA ASP A 76 7.99 7.38 34.40
C ASP A 76 9.15 7.99 35.22
N VAL A 77 9.30 9.31 35.15
CA VAL A 77 10.25 10.07 35.98
C VAL A 77 9.45 10.99 36.89
N LEU A 78 9.67 10.83 38.19
CA LEU A 78 9.04 11.64 39.22
C LEU A 78 9.99 12.77 39.64
N GLY A 79 9.44 13.95 39.87
CA GLY A 79 10.09 15.00 40.65
C GLY A 79 9.75 14.78 42.12
N VAL A 80 10.74 14.41 42.92
CA VAL A 80 10.58 14.14 44.35
C VAL A 80 11.40 15.14 45.16
N TYR A 81 10.74 15.82 46.10
CA TYR A 81 11.38 16.70 47.06
C TYR A 81 10.99 16.30 48.47
N ILE A 82 11.99 16.03 49.30
CA ILE A 82 11.81 15.68 50.71
C ILE A 82 12.75 16.58 51.51
N GLU A 83 12.17 17.52 52.26
CA GLU A 83 12.93 18.44 53.10
C GLU A 83 13.68 17.67 54.20
N GLY A 84 14.97 17.96 54.37
CA GLY A 84 15.85 17.31 55.34
C GLY A 84 16.44 15.98 54.88
N VAL A 85 16.01 15.42 53.73
CA VAL A 85 16.55 14.16 53.17
C VAL A 85 17.21 14.37 51.81
N LEU A 86 16.45 14.92 50.84
CA LEU A 86 16.96 15.20 49.49
C LEU A 86 17.33 16.67 49.32
N GLY A 87 16.63 17.59 50.01
CA GLY A 87 16.91 19.03 50.00
C GLY A 87 17.14 19.59 51.40
N GLN A 88 17.83 20.72 51.50
CA GLN A 88 18.10 21.36 52.80
C GLN A 88 16.88 22.10 53.35
N PHE A 89 16.85 22.28 54.68
CA PHE A 89 15.82 23.08 55.32
C PHE A 89 15.80 24.51 54.77
N LYS A 90 14.60 25.02 54.42
CA LYS A 90 14.37 26.34 53.81
C LYS A 90 14.93 26.55 52.39
N GLU A 91 15.43 25.51 51.74
CA GLU A 91 15.80 25.60 50.33
C GLU A 91 14.55 25.56 49.44
N VAL A 92 14.59 26.26 48.31
CA VAL A 92 13.52 26.18 47.30
C VAL A 92 13.75 24.93 46.44
N PRO A 93 12.74 24.06 46.25
CA PRO A 93 12.90 22.88 45.42
C PRO A 93 13.23 23.27 43.98
N PRO A 94 14.09 22.52 43.29
CA PRO A 94 14.35 22.76 41.87
C PRO A 94 13.05 22.60 41.08
N VAL A 95 12.79 23.55 40.18
CA VAL A 95 11.65 23.52 39.27
C VAL A 95 12.13 23.06 37.91
N HIS A 96 11.51 22.03 37.37
CA HIS A 96 11.77 21.55 36.02
C HIS A 96 10.62 21.95 35.11
N PHE A 97 10.94 22.73 34.08
CA PHE A 97 10.01 23.14 33.04
C PHE A 97 10.17 22.18 31.86
N PRO A 98 9.16 21.36 31.54
CA PRO A 98 9.23 20.49 30.37
C PRO A 98 9.29 21.33 29.08
N GLN A 99 9.98 20.79 28.07
CA GLN A 99 10.06 21.43 26.74
C GLN A 99 8.70 21.36 26.00
N THR A 100 7.88 20.38 26.34
CA THR A 100 6.54 20.16 25.77
C THR A 100 5.47 20.74 26.71
N GLN A 101 4.49 21.46 26.16
CA GLN A 101 3.41 22.10 26.93
C GLN A 101 2.38 21.13 27.54
N GLU A 102 2.49 19.83 27.25
CA GLU A 102 1.53 18.81 27.71
C GLU A 102 1.65 18.46 29.20
N VAL A 103 2.82 18.69 29.81
CA VAL A 103 3.08 18.35 31.21
C VAL A 103 3.23 19.64 32.00
N ALA A 104 2.59 19.71 33.17
CA ALA A 104 2.78 20.83 34.09
C ALA A 104 4.23 20.88 34.59
N PRO A 105 4.77 22.07 34.91
CA PRO A 105 6.07 22.19 35.56
C PRO A 105 6.12 21.32 36.82
N SER A 106 7.20 20.56 36.96
CA SER A 106 7.40 19.62 38.06
C SER A 106 8.39 20.16 39.08
N LEU A 107 8.27 19.74 40.33
CA LEU A 107 9.11 20.16 41.45
C LEU A 107 9.89 18.96 41.99
N GLY A 108 11.16 19.18 42.32
CA GLY A 108 12.01 18.19 43.01
C GLY A 108 13.04 17.53 42.11
N TYR A 109 13.74 16.55 42.68
CA TYR A 109 14.83 15.83 42.01
C TYR A 109 14.26 14.70 41.14
N PRO A 110 14.84 14.45 39.95
CA PRO A 110 14.38 13.40 39.05
C PRO A 110 14.70 12.01 39.61
N ILE A 111 13.67 11.22 39.89
CA ILE A 111 13.78 9.82 40.33
C ILE A 111 12.98 8.95 39.34
N PRO A 112 13.64 8.10 38.54
CA PRO A 112 12.95 7.20 37.62
C PRO A 112 12.31 6.02 38.37
N ILE A 113 11.14 5.59 37.89
CA ILE A 113 10.53 4.32 38.30
C ILE A 113 11.20 3.19 37.53
N ARG A 114 11.75 2.23 38.28
CA ARG A 114 12.46 1.06 37.74
C ARG A 114 11.50 0.10 37.03
N GLU A 115 12.07 -0.84 36.27
CA GLU A 115 11.34 -1.91 35.56
C GLU A 115 10.50 -2.80 36.50
N ASP A 116 10.92 -2.97 37.76
CA ASP A 116 10.16 -3.69 38.79
C ASP A 116 8.98 -2.89 39.36
N GLY A 117 8.79 -1.64 38.92
CA GLY A 117 7.73 -0.74 39.40
C GLY A 117 8.05 -0.04 40.72
N THR A 118 9.31 -0.07 41.16
CA THR A 118 9.75 0.59 42.40
C THR A 118 10.58 1.84 42.17
N ILE A 119 10.62 2.70 43.18
CA ILE A 119 11.52 3.87 43.25
C ILE A 119 12.54 3.67 44.37
N SER A 120 13.74 4.23 44.20
CA SER A 120 14.75 4.29 45.26
C SER A 120 14.67 5.61 45.98
N LEU A 121 14.54 5.55 47.30
CA LEU A 121 14.58 6.73 48.15
C LEU A 121 15.66 6.56 49.23
N PRO A 122 16.40 7.62 49.59
CA PRO A 122 17.40 7.55 50.65
C PRO A 122 16.78 7.13 51.99
N LEU A 123 17.51 6.38 52.81
CA LEU A 123 17.14 5.94 54.17
C LEU A 123 16.01 4.89 54.26
N ILE A 124 15.06 4.88 53.32
CA ILE A 124 13.92 3.95 53.32
C ILE A 124 14.02 2.83 52.27
N GLY A 125 15.00 2.90 51.37
CA GLY A 125 15.24 1.88 50.35
C GLY A 125 14.24 1.96 49.20
N THR A 126 13.64 0.83 48.83
CA THR A 126 12.70 0.75 47.71
C THR A 126 11.25 0.94 48.13
N VAL A 127 10.48 1.63 47.30
CA VAL A 127 9.04 1.87 47.49
C VAL A 127 8.31 1.49 46.21
N PHE A 128 7.24 0.71 46.33
CA PHE A 128 6.41 0.33 45.19
C PHE A 128 5.57 1.50 44.71
N ALA A 129 5.65 1.83 43.43
CA ALA A 129 4.97 2.98 42.81
C ALA A 129 4.00 2.58 41.70
N ARG A 130 4.21 1.42 41.05
CA ARG A 130 3.37 0.94 39.94
C ARG A 130 1.90 0.87 40.34
N GLY A 131 1.04 1.41 39.48
CA GLY A 131 -0.40 1.43 39.65
C GLY A 131 -0.92 2.42 40.71
N LEU A 132 -0.05 3.15 41.40
CA LEU A 132 -0.45 4.19 42.35
C LEU A 132 -0.65 5.54 41.65
N THR A 133 -1.53 6.36 42.21
CA THR A 133 -1.59 7.79 41.86
C THR A 133 -0.49 8.56 42.59
N LEU A 134 -0.18 9.77 42.12
CA LEU A 134 0.79 10.66 42.78
C LEU A 134 0.46 10.88 44.27
N THR A 135 -0.81 11.10 44.59
CA THR A 135 -1.29 11.30 45.98
C THR A 135 -1.15 10.04 46.83
N GLN A 136 -1.42 8.86 46.27
CA GLN A 136 -1.26 7.59 46.98
C GLN A 136 0.21 7.26 47.25
N LEU A 137 1.08 7.56 46.27
CA LEU A 137 2.51 7.41 46.43
C LEU A 137 3.07 8.38 47.48
N GLU A 138 2.60 9.63 47.49
CA GLU A 138 2.95 10.63 48.50
C GLU A 138 2.62 10.15 49.91
N GLU A 139 1.41 9.65 50.14
CA GLU A 139 0.99 9.12 51.44
C GLU A 139 1.81 7.89 51.85
N THR A 140 2.14 7.03 50.89
CA THR A 140 2.97 5.85 51.13
C THR A 140 4.38 6.24 51.55
N ILE A 141 4.96 7.26 50.92
CA ILE A 141 6.28 7.78 51.25
C ILE A 141 6.25 8.51 52.60
N ARG A 142 5.23 9.32 52.86
CA ARG A 142 5.00 9.99 54.14
C ARG A 142 5.03 8.98 55.28
N ARG A 143 4.19 7.94 55.22
CA ARG A 143 4.13 6.88 56.23
C ARG A 143 5.46 6.17 56.45
N LYS A 144 6.24 5.92 55.39
CA LYS A 144 7.56 5.28 55.50
C LYS A 144 8.59 6.17 56.20
N TYR A 145 8.58 7.47 55.95
CA TYR A 145 9.52 8.41 56.58
C TYR A 145 9.12 8.83 58.00
N THR A 146 7.82 8.90 58.31
CA THR A 146 7.33 9.25 59.65
C THR A 146 7.19 8.02 60.54
N THR A 147 6.31 7.07 60.21
CA THR A 147 5.93 5.98 61.11
C THR A 147 6.96 4.84 61.18
N GLU A 148 7.52 4.43 60.04
CA GLU A 148 8.38 3.22 60.00
C GLU A 148 9.82 3.49 60.42
N LYS A 149 10.33 4.70 60.13
CA LYS A 149 11.74 5.06 60.35
C LYS A 149 11.94 6.23 61.30
N ASP A 150 10.88 6.94 61.70
CA ASP A 150 10.92 8.12 62.58
C ASP A 150 11.99 9.16 62.17
N ILE A 151 12.13 9.36 60.86
CA ILE A 151 13.13 10.30 60.29
C ILE A 151 12.53 11.70 60.25
N LEU A 152 11.27 11.81 59.84
CA LEU A 152 10.53 13.06 59.74
C LEU A 152 9.48 13.12 60.85
N ARG A 153 9.35 14.30 61.49
CA ARG A 153 8.30 14.53 62.50
C ARG A 153 6.99 14.86 61.81
N GLU A 154 5.89 14.24 62.26
CA GLU A 154 4.55 14.50 61.75
C GLU A 154 4.19 16.00 61.81
N GLY A 155 3.72 16.57 60.69
CA GLY A 155 3.34 17.97 60.57
C GLY A 155 4.47 18.94 60.20
N ARG A 156 5.72 18.44 60.07
CA ARG A 156 6.86 19.18 59.47
C ARG A 156 7.47 18.46 58.27
N ASP A 157 6.74 17.50 57.72
CA ASP A 157 7.11 16.66 56.58
C ASP A 157 6.75 17.37 55.26
N ARG A 158 7.64 18.23 54.76
CA ARG A 158 7.48 18.83 53.43
C ARG A 158 7.93 17.85 52.35
N ILE A 159 7.02 16.95 51.98
CA ILE A 159 7.17 15.99 50.89
C ILE A 159 6.34 16.49 49.70
N LEU A 160 6.99 16.69 48.55
CA LEU A 160 6.34 17.08 47.30
C LEU A 160 6.68 16.06 46.23
N ILE A 161 5.65 15.60 45.52
CA ILE A 161 5.78 14.65 44.42
C ILE A 161 5.04 15.19 43.22
N SER A 162 5.70 15.17 42.08
CA SER A 162 5.13 15.58 40.81
C SER A 162 5.60 14.66 39.69
N LEU A 163 4.81 14.55 38.62
CA LEU A 163 5.23 13.84 37.41
C LEU A 163 6.15 14.77 36.60
N GLN A 164 7.42 14.41 36.46
CA GLN A 164 8.39 15.20 35.70
C GLN A 164 8.41 14.81 34.21
N LYS A 165 8.33 13.50 33.92
CA LYS A 165 8.22 12.99 32.56
C LYS A 165 7.37 11.71 32.55
N PRO A 166 6.28 11.65 31.78
CA PRO A 166 5.56 10.40 31.57
C PRO A 166 6.41 9.43 30.73
N ARG A 167 6.22 8.12 30.93
CA ARG A 167 6.76 7.11 30.01
C ARG A 167 6.23 7.34 28.61
N SER A 168 7.06 7.02 27.63
CA SER A 168 6.78 7.20 26.21
C SER A 168 7.01 5.91 25.46
N TYR A 169 6.13 5.60 24.52
CA TYR A 169 6.21 4.43 23.66
C TYR A 169 6.72 4.83 22.27
N ARG A 170 7.79 4.18 21.82
CA ARG A 170 8.41 4.41 20.53
C ARG A 170 7.76 3.51 19.47
N VAL A 171 7.02 4.14 18.57
CA VAL A 171 6.28 3.48 17.49
C VAL A 171 6.85 3.91 16.13
N LEU A 172 6.94 2.99 15.18
CA LEU A 172 7.29 3.30 13.80
C LEU A 172 6.02 3.41 12.95
N VAL A 173 5.80 4.54 12.31
CA VAL A 173 4.71 4.72 11.34
C VAL A 173 5.28 4.76 9.93
N ILE A 174 4.79 3.89 9.07
CA ILE A 174 5.15 3.78 7.66
C ILE A 174 3.92 4.09 6.82
N ARG A 175 4.05 5.05 5.92
CA ARG A 175 2.99 5.55 5.04
C ARG A 175 3.44 5.43 3.59
N GLN A 176 2.85 4.51 2.84
CA GLN A 176 3.15 4.39 1.40
C GLN A 176 2.34 5.35 0.54
N GLU A 177 1.19 5.82 1.04
CA GLU A 177 0.32 6.78 0.34
C GLU A 177 0.96 8.16 0.27
N ASN A 178 1.71 8.52 1.31
CA ASN A 178 2.18 9.88 1.51
C ASN A 178 3.50 10.09 0.77
N ALA A 179 3.40 10.46 -0.51
CA ALA A 179 4.52 10.98 -1.28
C ALA A 179 4.40 12.50 -1.34
N ASN A 180 5.28 13.20 -0.63
CA ASN A 180 5.51 14.62 -0.91
C ASN A 180 6.72 14.69 -1.85
N ASP A 181 6.49 14.56 -3.15
CA ASP A 181 7.54 14.68 -4.17
C ASP A 181 7.19 15.80 -5.17
N LEU A 182 7.69 17.00 -4.83
CA LEU A 182 7.93 18.10 -5.77
C LEU A 182 9.30 17.86 -6.43
N VAL A 183 9.43 16.88 -7.31
CA VAL A 183 10.60 16.77 -8.20
C VAL A 183 10.15 16.32 -9.58
N GLY A 184 10.16 17.26 -10.53
CA GLY A 184 9.91 16.96 -11.93
C GLY A 184 9.56 18.21 -12.73
N ALA A 185 10.55 19.07 -13.00
CA ALA A 185 10.44 20.06 -14.06
C ALA A 185 10.06 19.34 -15.36
N THR A 186 8.93 19.73 -15.94
CA THR A 186 8.48 19.28 -17.25
C THR A 186 9.49 19.72 -18.32
N VAL A 187 10.32 18.79 -18.79
CA VAL A 187 11.04 18.92 -20.06
C VAL A 187 10.53 17.83 -20.98
N GLY A 188 9.63 18.19 -21.89
CA GLY A 188 9.14 17.35 -22.99
C GLY A 188 8.27 16.17 -22.56
N ASN A 189 6.97 16.41 -22.32
CA ASN A 189 5.80 15.51 -22.41
C ASN A 189 5.88 14.00 -22.05
N LEU A 190 6.95 13.53 -21.41
CA LEU A 190 7.11 12.17 -20.91
C LEU A 190 7.03 12.23 -19.38
N ASN A 191 5.87 11.83 -18.85
CA ASN A 191 5.70 11.57 -17.42
C ASN A 191 6.43 10.26 -17.08
N ILE A 192 7.76 10.33 -16.91
CA ILE A 192 8.57 9.21 -16.47
C ILE A 192 8.34 9.05 -14.97
N GLY A 193 7.41 8.15 -14.62
CA GLY A 193 7.24 7.55 -13.30
C GLY A 193 7.14 8.53 -12.14
N ARG A 194 5.91 8.79 -11.67
CA ARG A 194 5.72 9.23 -10.28
C ARG A 194 6.26 8.12 -9.37
N SER A 195 7.51 8.23 -8.94
CA SER A 195 8.08 7.35 -7.92
C SER A 195 7.45 7.73 -6.59
N LYS A 196 6.28 7.18 -6.27
CA LYS A 196 5.71 7.28 -4.93
C LYS A 196 6.65 6.53 -3.98
N ARG A 197 7.42 7.29 -3.20
CA ARG A 197 8.27 6.74 -2.13
C ARG A 197 7.51 6.90 -0.82
N GLY A 198 7.27 5.78 -0.14
CA GLY A 198 6.68 5.81 1.18
C GLY A 198 7.55 6.56 2.19
N THR A 199 6.91 7.13 3.21
CA THR A 199 7.56 7.80 4.33
C THR A 199 7.57 6.90 5.56
N GLY A 200 8.67 6.97 6.33
CA GLY A 200 8.79 6.30 7.62
C GLY A 200 9.11 7.34 8.69
N ARG A 201 8.33 7.37 9.77
CA ARG A 201 8.56 8.26 10.91
C ARG A 201 8.48 7.49 12.21
N VAL A 202 9.47 7.68 13.07
CA VAL A 202 9.45 7.19 14.43
C VAL A 202 8.83 8.27 15.30
N ILE A 203 7.79 7.93 16.05
CA ILE A 203 7.10 8.82 16.98
C ILE A 203 7.23 8.28 18.41
N ASN A 204 7.21 9.19 19.38
CA ASN A 204 7.29 8.85 20.80
C ASN A 204 5.99 9.30 21.47
N LEU A 205 5.07 8.36 21.68
CA LEU A 205 3.76 8.64 22.21
C LEU A 205 3.79 8.59 23.74
N PRO A 206 3.40 9.65 24.47
CA PRO A 206 3.34 9.61 25.92
C PRO A 206 2.26 8.63 26.39
N ALA A 207 2.39 8.14 27.63
CA ALA A 207 1.41 7.24 28.22
C ALA A 207 -0.01 7.79 28.15
N TYR A 208 -0.96 6.92 27.82
CA TYR A 208 -2.39 7.22 27.61
C TYR A 208 -2.72 7.98 26.31
N ASN A 209 -1.70 8.41 25.56
CA ASN A 209 -1.83 8.91 24.19
C ASN A 209 -1.20 7.95 23.17
N ASN A 210 -0.84 6.73 23.60
CA ASN A 210 -0.25 5.68 22.77
C ASN A 210 -1.31 4.87 22.03
N ASP A 211 -2.23 5.55 21.36
CA ASP A 211 -3.25 4.93 20.52
C ASP A 211 -3.01 5.21 19.03
N VAL A 212 -3.72 4.45 18.18
CA VAL A 212 -3.62 4.58 16.73
C VAL A 212 -4.01 5.97 16.26
N LEU A 213 -5.05 6.58 16.85
CA LEU A 213 -5.53 7.89 16.39
C LEU A 213 -4.49 8.99 16.60
N HIS A 214 -3.83 9.04 17.76
CA HIS A 214 -2.73 9.98 18.04
C HIS A 214 -1.54 9.71 17.12
N ALA A 215 -1.17 8.44 16.89
CA ALA A 215 -0.11 8.07 15.97
C ALA A 215 -0.38 8.57 14.54
N LEU A 216 -1.61 8.45 14.07
CA LEU A 216 -2.03 8.99 12.77
C LEU A 216 -2.02 10.52 12.77
N ALA A 217 -2.57 11.17 13.80
CA ALA A 217 -2.64 12.62 13.90
C ALA A 217 -1.24 13.26 13.83
N GLU A 218 -0.25 12.70 14.53
CA GLU A 218 1.13 13.19 14.54
C GLU A 218 1.84 13.00 13.18
N THR A 219 1.45 11.98 12.40
CA THR A 219 2.13 11.58 11.16
C THR A 219 1.47 12.06 9.87
N GLY A 220 0.35 12.79 9.95
CA GLY A 220 -0.33 13.37 8.79
C GLY A 220 -1.85 13.16 8.73
N GLY A 221 -2.48 12.69 9.81
CA GLY A 221 -3.92 12.46 9.88
C GLY A 221 -4.38 11.13 9.28
N LEU A 222 -5.68 11.02 9.03
CA LEU A 222 -6.27 9.80 8.45
C LEU A 222 -5.76 9.52 7.03
N PRO A 223 -5.68 8.24 6.64
CA PRO A 223 -5.35 7.83 5.27
C PRO A 223 -6.20 8.53 4.19
N GLY A 224 -5.53 9.16 3.23
CA GLY A 224 -6.14 9.89 2.12
C GLY A 224 -6.68 9.00 1.00
N LEU A 225 -7.18 9.59 -0.08
CA LEU A 225 -7.81 8.87 -1.20
C LEU A 225 -6.86 7.90 -1.94
N ASP A 226 -5.56 8.17 -1.85
CA ASP A 226 -4.50 7.35 -2.46
C ASP A 226 -4.09 6.14 -1.58
N ALA A 227 -4.68 6.01 -0.39
CA ALA A 227 -4.37 4.96 0.59
C ALA A 227 -5.47 3.93 0.72
N GLU A 228 -5.13 2.71 1.13
CA GLU A 228 -6.12 1.66 1.39
C GLU A 228 -7.15 2.12 2.44
N ASN A 229 -8.35 1.53 2.42
CA ASN A 229 -9.36 1.69 3.47
C ASN A 229 -9.02 0.91 4.75
N SER A 230 -7.73 0.72 5.03
CA SER A 230 -7.23 -0.17 6.08
C SER A 230 -5.94 0.39 6.67
N ILE A 231 -5.76 0.16 7.97
CA ILE A 231 -4.51 0.42 8.70
C ILE A 231 -4.03 -0.93 9.22
N TYR A 232 -2.73 -1.19 9.07
CA TYR A 232 -2.11 -2.41 9.54
C TYR A 232 -1.25 -2.10 10.76
N ILE A 233 -1.41 -2.89 11.82
CA ILE A 233 -0.55 -2.82 13.01
C ILE A 233 0.23 -4.12 13.08
N ILE A 234 1.55 -4.01 12.94
CA ILE A 234 2.48 -5.11 13.04
C ILE A 234 3.07 -5.06 14.44
N ARG A 235 2.78 -6.06 15.26
CA ARG A 235 3.25 -6.08 16.65
C ARG A 235 4.73 -6.40 16.73
N GLY A 236 5.47 -5.65 17.55
CA GLY A 236 6.91 -5.85 17.72
C GLY A 236 7.28 -7.26 18.20
N GLY A 237 6.38 -7.90 18.97
CA GLY A 237 6.52 -9.28 19.44
C GLY A 237 6.22 -10.36 18.41
N ALA A 238 5.85 -10.03 17.17
CA ALA A 238 5.51 -11.02 16.14
C ALA A 238 6.68 -11.96 15.76
N ASN A 239 7.91 -11.67 16.20
CA ASN A 239 9.05 -12.59 16.08
C ASN A 239 9.12 -13.68 17.16
N GLU A 240 8.31 -13.66 18.22
CA GLU A 240 8.22 -14.81 19.13
C GLU A 240 7.46 -16.00 18.51
N MET A 241 6.76 -15.80 17.38
CA MET A 241 6.06 -16.86 16.64
C MET A 241 6.92 -17.64 15.64
N ASN A 242 8.22 -17.36 15.53
CA ASN A 242 9.18 -18.28 14.93
C ASN A 242 10.15 -18.76 16.01
N GLN A 243 9.68 -19.65 16.90
CA GLN A 243 10.61 -20.59 17.50
C GLN A 243 11.40 -21.21 16.37
N SER A 244 12.71 -21.01 16.43
CA SER A 244 13.66 -21.54 15.48
C SER A 244 13.38 -23.03 15.32
N VAL A 245 12.89 -23.45 14.16
CA VAL A 245 13.12 -24.80 13.67
C VAL A 245 14.61 -24.87 13.33
N CYS A 246 15.45 -24.84 14.36
CA CYS A 246 16.75 -25.47 14.27
C CYS A 246 16.43 -26.95 14.09
N PRO A 247 16.77 -27.58 12.95
CA PRO A 247 16.71 -29.03 12.90
C PRO A 247 17.56 -29.56 14.07
N PRO A 248 17.06 -30.50 14.87
CA PRO A 248 17.87 -31.11 15.90
C PRO A 248 19.15 -31.65 15.25
N PRO A 249 20.31 -31.55 15.93
CA PRO A 249 21.55 -32.09 15.39
C PRO A 249 21.29 -33.54 15.00
N VAL A 250 21.55 -33.85 13.72
CA VAL A 250 21.47 -35.19 13.18
C VAL A 250 22.30 -36.08 14.10
N GLN A 251 21.63 -36.96 14.84
CA GLN A 251 22.31 -38.04 15.55
C GLN A 251 22.87 -38.95 14.46
N THR A 252 24.14 -38.74 14.11
CA THR A 252 24.91 -39.70 13.35
C THR A 252 24.91 -41.00 14.14
N GLY A 253 24.35 -42.03 13.51
CA GLY A 253 23.99 -43.29 14.13
C GLY A 253 25.12 -43.96 14.89
N SER A 254 24.69 -44.65 15.94
CA SER A 254 25.36 -45.73 16.62
C SER A 254 26.03 -46.72 15.66
N HIS A 255 27.36 -46.82 15.72
CA HIS A 255 28.06 -48.04 15.31
C HIS A 255 28.53 -48.82 16.54
N SER A 256 28.03 -50.05 16.58
CA SER A 256 28.32 -51.14 17.50
C SER A 256 29.81 -51.39 17.74
N MET A 257 30.14 -51.49 19.04
CA MET A 257 31.04 -52.47 19.69
C MET A 257 31.92 -53.36 18.78
N ASN A 258 33.25 -53.25 18.95
CA ASN A 258 34.13 -54.39 19.15
C ASN A 258 35.50 -53.92 19.70
N GLU A 259 35.76 -54.29 20.96
CA GLU A 259 37.10 -54.34 21.59
C GLU A 259 37.93 -55.53 21.01
N PRO A 260 39.27 -55.69 21.24
CA PRO A 260 39.95 -55.37 22.51
C PRO A 260 41.42 -54.84 22.47
N ARG A 261 41.80 -54.22 23.60
CA ARG A 261 43.12 -54.21 24.30
C ARG A 261 44.40 -53.84 23.53
N ASN A 262 45.02 -52.70 23.86
CA ASN A 262 46.24 -52.67 24.69
C ASN A 262 46.70 -51.24 25.07
N ALA A 263 46.86 -51.06 26.38
CA ALA A 263 47.85 -50.31 27.14
C ALA A 263 48.63 -49.10 26.55
N GLN A 264 48.68 -48.05 27.39
CA GLN A 264 49.84 -47.19 27.72
C GLN A 264 49.77 -45.68 27.39
N LYS A 265 49.65 -44.93 28.50
CA LYS A 265 50.54 -43.85 28.96
C LYS A 265 50.21 -42.41 28.55
N ILE A 266 49.75 -41.68 29.56
CA ILE A 266 49.81 -40.22 29.66
C ILE A 266 51.28 -39.81 29.65
N GLN A 267 51.66 -38.89 28.75
CA GLN A 267 52.88 -38.13 28.89
C GLN A 267 52.68 -36.70 28.34
N GLN A 268 52.62 -35.73 29.25
CA GLN A 268 52.80 -34.30 28.98
C GLN A 268 54.22 -34.06 28.49
N VAL A 269 54.44 -33.28 27.42
CA VAL A 269 55.69 -32.52 27.24
C VAL A 269 55.46 -31.24 26.40
N SER A 270 55.81 -30.12 27.04
CA SER A 270 56.44 -28.88 26.57
C SER A 270 55.74 -27.89 25.64
N ASP A 271 55.68 -26.68 26.20
CA ASP A 271 55.78 -25.38 25.56
C ASP A 271 56.86 -25.31 24.47
N SER A 272 56.46 -24.87 23.28
CA SER A 272 57.36 -24.17 22.35
C SER A 272 56.55 -23.20 21.50
N TYR A 273 56.85 -21.92 21.68
CA TYR A 273 56.32 -20.78 20.94
C TYR A 273 56.71 -20.89 19.46
N THR A 274 55.74 -20.75 18.55
CA THR A 274 56.00 -20.53 17.12
C THR A 274 55.35 -19.21 16.67
N PRO A 275 56.04 -18.38 15.86
CA PRO A 275 55.66 -17.00 15.61
C PRO A 275 54.49 -16.88 14.63
N LEU A 276 53.71 -15.81 14.77
CA LEU A 276 52.63 -15.42 13.87
C LEU A 276 53.16 -15.14 12.45
N PRO A 277 52.55 -15.70 11.38
CA PRO A 277 52.81 -15.24 10.02
C PRO A 277 52.08 -13.90 9.73
N ALA A 278 52.75 -13.08 8.92
CA ALA A 278 52.42 -11.70 8.53
C ALA A 278 51.04 -11.55 7.83
N PRO A 279 50.45 -10.33 7.83
CA PRO A 279 49.10 -10.11 7.30
C PRO A 279 49.07 -10.30 5.78
N THR A 280 48.30 -11.27 5.31
CA THR A 280 48.02 -11.46 3.90
C THR A 280 46.86 -10.55 3.49
N GLN A 281 47.03 -9.89 2.34
CA GLN A 281 46.20 -8.80 1.82
C GLN A 281 44.72 -9.19 1.67
N LEU A 282 43.84 -8.24 2.02
CA LEU A 282 42.39 -8.27 1.81
C LEU A 282 42.07 -8.39 0.30
N PRO A 283 41.23 -9.35 -0.14
CA PRO A 283 40.50 -9.21 -1.37
C PRO A 283 39.29 -8.29 -1.15
N SER A 284 39.20 -7.32 -2.05
CA SER A 284 38.15 -6.31 -2.21
C SER A 284 36.73 -6.86 -2.28
N ASP A 285 35.82 -6.14 -1.62
CA ASP A 285 34.37 -6.07 -1.79
C ASP A 285 33.73 -7.06 -2.78
N THR A 286 33.02 -8.05 -2.22
CA THR A 286 31.91 -8.70 -2.90
C THR A 286 30.62 -8.41 -2.13
N ALA A 287 29.65 -7.91 -2.89
CA ALA A 287 28.37 -7.42 -2.44
C ALA A 287 27.57 -8.45 -1.61
N PHE A 288 26.77 -7.94 -0.68
CA PHE A 288 25.72 -8.67 0.03
C PHE A 288 24.87 -9.47 -0.96
N GLN A 289 24.98 -10.80 -0.90
CA GLN A 289 24.23 -11.71 -1.75
C GLN A 289 22.87 -11.97 -1.09
N VAL A 290 21.82 -11.39 -1.66
CA VAL A 290 20.42 -11.65 -1.28
C VAL A 290 20.13 -13.14 -1.50
N GLY A 291 19.56 -13.79 -0.47
CA GLY A 291 19.37 -15.23 -0.38
C GLY A 291 18.64 -15.85 -1.58
N GLN A 292 19.10 -17.04 -1.97
CA GLN A 292 18.49 -17.86 -3.00
C GLN A 292 17.12 -18.40 -2.55
N PRO A 293 16.12 -18.52 -3.45
CA PRO A 293 14.85 -19.15 -3.14
C PRO A 293 15.02 -20.66 -2.93
N LEU A 294 14.39 -21.19 -1.89
CA LEU A 294 14.39 -22.60 -1.50
C LEU A 294 13.43 -23.42 -2.37
N TYR A 295 13.79 -23.81 -3.61
CA TYR A 295 13.21 -24.98 -4.30
C TYR A 295 14.20 -25.58 -5.32
N PRO A 296 14.31 -26.92 -5.43
CA PRO A 296 15.12 -27.56 -6.47
C PRO A 296 14.40 -27.50 -7.82
N PHE A 297 15.04 -26.91 -8.82
CA PHE A 297 14.61 -26.92 -10.21
C PHE A 297 15.03 -28.25 -10.86
N GLU A 298 14.14 -29.24 -10.86
CA GLU A 298 14.27 -30.38 -11.77
C GLU A 298 13.73 -29.97 -13.15
N GLY A 299 14.63 -30.04 -14.14
CA GLY A 299 14.38 -29.58 -15.48
C GLY A 299 13.32 -30.41 -16.21
N ASN A 300 12.40 -29.70 -16.87
CA ASN A 300 11.67 -30.23 -18.01
C ASN A 300 11.61 -29.17 -19.12
N ASN A 301 12.03 -29.59 -20.31
CA ASN A 301 11.97 -28.85 -21.57
C ASN A 301 10.54 -28.39 -21.88
N TYR A 302 10.33 -27.09 -22.03
CA TYR A 302 9.15 -26.53 -22.69
C TYR A 302 9.53 -25.45 -23.70
N TYR A 303 8.79 -25.49 -24.81
CA TYR A 303 8.91 -24.66 -26.00
C TYR A 303 8.79 -23.16 -25.70
N SER A 304 9.50 -22.38 -26.49
CA SER A 304 9.39 -20.93 -26.63
C SER A 304 7.95 -20.49 -26.93
N GLY A 305 7.32 -19.74 -26.03
CA GLY A 305 5.99 -19.16 -26.29
C GLY A 305 5.28 -18.47 -25.12
N ASP A 306 5.57 -18.84 -23.86
CA ASP A 306 4.83 -18.31 -22.71
C ASP A 306 5.69 -17.38 -21.86
N PHE A 307 5.58 -16.08 -22.08
CA PHE A 307 5.87 -15.12 -21.02
C PHE A 307 4.71 -15.20 -20.02
N PRO A 308 4.91 -15.67 -18.78
CA PRO A 308 3.87 -15.53 -17.78
C PRO A 308 3.64 -14.03 -17.57
N ALA A 309 2.39 -13.59 -17.79
CA ALA A 309 1.94 -12.31 -17.25
C ALA A 309 2.32 -12.26 -15.76
N PRO A 310 2.77 -11.11 -15.22
CA PRO A 310 3.17 -11.02 -13.83
C PRO A 310 2.01 -11.51 -12.97
N THR A 311 2.15 -12.71 -12.41
CA THR A 311 1.19 -13.27 -11.47
C THR A 311 1.32 -12.41 -10.23
N MET A 312 0.37 -11.49 -10.04
CA MET A 312 0.13 -10.81 -8.78
C MET A 312 -0.35 -11.90 -7.81
N ILE A 313 0.60 -12.61 -7.19
CA ILE A 313 0.30 -13.51 -6.08
C ILE A 313 -0.20 -12.60 -4.96
N ASN A 314 -1.51 -12.49 -4.85
CA ASN A 314 -2.22 -11.62 -3.92
C ASN A 314 -2.32 -12.25 -2.52
N ASP A 315 -1.33 -13.06 -2.12
CA ASP A 315 -1.10 -13.36 -0.72
C ASP A 315 -0.40 -12.14 -0.13
N SER A 316 -1.19 -11.10 0.15
CA SER A 316 -0.70 -9.91 0.85
C SER A 316 -0.05 -10.42 2.13
N THR A 317 1.27 -10.25 2.25
CA THR A 317 2.06 -10.60 3.43
C THR A 317 1.50 -9.95 4.72
N MET A 318 0.62 -8.97 4.55
CA MET A 318 -0.18 -8.25 5.54
C MET A 318 -1.38 -9.01 6.12
N GLN A 319 -1.72 -10.21 5.64
CA GLN A 319 -2.78 -11.07 6.20
C GLN A 319 -2.25 -12.15 7.17
N ARG A 320 -0.98 -12.07 7.55
CA ARG A 320 -0.34 -13.05 8.45
C ARG A 320 -0.87 -12.96 9.89
N PRO A 321 -0.86 -14.07 10.65
CA PRO A 321 -1.13 -14.03 12.07
C PRO A 321 -0.12 -13.11 12.77
N GLY A 322 -0.61 -12.19 13.62
CA GLY A 322 0.21 -11.16 14.29
C GLY A 322 0.14 -9.77 13.68
N ILE A 323 -0.59 -9.60 12.57
CA ILE A 323 -0.92 -8.30 11.98
C ILE A 323 -2.38 -8.00 12.25
N VAL A 324 -2.65 -6.88 12.91
CA VAL A 324 -4.02 -6.40 13.16
C VAL A 324 -4.42 -5.49 12.00
N LYS A 325 -5.48 -5.85 11.27
CA LYS A 325 -6.06 -5.04 10.20
C LYS A 325 -7.25 -4.24 10.74
N ILE A 326 -7.14 -2.92 10.73
CA ILE A 326 -8.19 -2.00 11.16
C ILE A 326 -8.80 -1.33 9.92
N PRO A 327 -10.04 -1.66 9.53
CA PRO A 327 -10.71 -0.96 8.44
C PRO A 327 -11.15 0.44 8.88
N ILE A 328 -11.04 1.40 7.97
CA ILE A 328 -11.41 2.81 8.22
C ILE A 328 -12.85 3.09 7.81
N ARG A 329 -13.36 2.34 6.84
CA ARG A 329 -14.73 2.46 6.34
C ARG A 329 -15.42 1.10 6.34
N LEU A 330 -16.69 1.09 6.73
CA LEU A 330 -17.51 -0.12 6.83
C LEU A 330 -18.77 0.00 5.99
N SER A 331 -19.26 -1.13 5.53
CA SER A 331 -20.55 -1.19 4.84
C SER A 331 -21.69 -0.89 5.83
N PRO A 332 -22.84 -0.36 5.39
CA PRO A 332 -23.96 -0.09 6.29
C PRO A 332 -24.40 -1.36 7.04
N GLY A 333 -24.35 -1.32 8.38
CA GLY A 333 -24.69 -2.44 9.26
C GLY A 333 -23.55 -3.41 9.57
N GLU A 334 -22.38 -3.23 8.96
CA GLU A 334 -21.15 -3.95 9.32
C GLU A 334 -20.54 -3.33 10.59
N GLN A 335 -20.10 -4.17 11.53
CA GLN A 335 -19.46 -3.73 12.77
C GLN A 335 -18.10 -4.42 12.93
N VAL A 336 -17.12 -3.67 13.44
CA VAL A 336 -15.80 -4.20 13.73
C VAL A 336 -15.66 -4.39 15.23
N ASN A 337 -15.27 -5.59 15.62
CA ASN A 337 -14.94 -5.91 17.00
C ASN A 337 -13.47 -5.56 17.25
N LEU A 338 -13.19 -4.30 17.57
CA LEU A 338 -11.85 -3.86 18.02
C LEU A 338 -11.75 -3.99 19.54
N THR A 339 -10.70 -4.63 20.03
CA THR A 339 -10.37 -4.65 21.46
C THR A 339 -9.39 -3.53 21.81
N ARG A 340 -9.24 -3.20 23.10
CA ARG A 340 -8.32 -2.14 23.51
C ARG A 340 -6.88 -2.49 23.15
N GLU A 341 -6.54 -3.76 23.27
CA GLU A 341 -5.23 -4.32 22.96
C GLU A 341 -4.89 -4.11 21.48
N ASP A 342 -5.89 -4.15 20.58
CA ASP A 342 -5.72 -3.89 19.14
C ASP A 342 -5.36 -2.44 18.81
N ILE A 343 -5.72 -1.50 19.68
CA ILE A 343 -5.60 -0.04 19.43
C ILE A 343 -4.43 0.56 20.21
N ILE A 344 -4.11 0.01 21.39
CA ILE A 344 -3.00 0.49 22.21
C ILE A 344 -1.69 0.03 21.59
N LEU A 345 -0.82 0.98 21.31
CA LEU A 345 0.48 0.78 20.68
C LEU A 345 1.57 0.66 21.75
N HIS A 346 2.49 -0.28 21.57
CA HIS A 346 3.60 -0.54 22.47
C HIS A 346 4.95 -0.25 21.79
N ASP A 347 6.01 -0.28 22.58
CA ASP A 347 7.37 -0.12 22.08
C ASP A 347 7.69 -1.16 21.00
N GLY A 348 8.13 -0.68 19.84
CA GLY A 348 8.51 -1.53 18.71
C GLY A 348 7.36 -1.93 17.78
N ASP A 349 6.12 -1.51 18.07
CA ASP A 349 5.01 -1.69 17.14
C ASP A 349 5.22 -0.84 15.86
N VAL A 350 4.72 -1.36 14.75
CA VAL A 350 4.76 -0.68 13.44
C VAL A 350 3.33 -0.45 12.95
N VAL A 351 2.98 0.81 12.71
CA VAL A 351 1.75 1.20 12.01
C VAL A 351 2.07 1.36 10.54
N PHE A 352 1.42 0.58 9.69
CA PHE A 352 1.65 0.55 8.25
C PHE A 352 0.38 0.94 7.49
N ILE A 353 0.52 1.87 6.56
CA ILE A 353 -0.55 2.34 5.67
C ILE A 353 -0.11 2.07 4.23
N GLU A 354 -0.89 1.26 3.53
CA GLU A 354 -0.60 0.81 2.16
C GLU A 354 -1.14 1.80 1.12
N SER A 355 -0.41 1.95 0.02
CA SER A 355 -0.84 2.75 -1.13
C SER A 355 -1.78 1.95 -2.04
N ARG A 356 -2.74 2.62 -2.67
CA ARG A 356 -3.66 2.04 -3.66
C ARG A 356 -3.16 2.17 -5.10
N ASP A 357 -1.88 2.46 -5.31
CA ASP A 357 -1.31 2.62 -6.66
C ASP A 357 -1.43 1.35 -7.53
N THR A 358 -1.63 0.19 -6.92
CA THR A 358 -1.88 -1.09 -7.61
C THR A 358 -3.32 -1.23 -8.10
N GLU A 359 -4.25 -0.40 -7.63
CA GLU A 359 -5.64 -0.38 -8.08
C GLU A 359 -5.80 0.42 -9.38
N ILE A 360 -5.26 -0.12 -10.47
CA ILE A 360 -5.36 0.47 -11.81
C ILE A 360 -6.17 -0.41 -12.76
N PHE A 361 -6.79 0.21 -13.75
CA PHE A 361 -7.34 -0.46 -14.92
C PHE A 361 -6.67 0.06 -16.18
N TYR A 362 -6.68 -0.77 -17.22
CA TYR A 362 -6.05 -0.49 -18.50
C TYR A 362 -7.10 -0.30 -19.58
N THR A 363 -6.76 0.48 -20.60
CA THR A 363 -7.61 0.65 -21.78
C THR A 363 -6.86 0.27 -23.06
N GLY A 364 -7.61 -0.13 -24.07
CA GLY A 364 -7.10 -0.47 -25.39
C GLY A 364 -8.17 -0.42 -26.48
N GLY A 365 -7.76 -0.75 -27.70
CA GLY A 365 -8.62 -0.67 -28.89
C GLY A 365 -8.89 0.78 -29.29
N LEU A 366 -10.15 1.11 -29.53
CA LEU A 366 -10.57 2.46 -29.95
C LEU A 366 -10.36 3.52 -28.85
N LEU A 367 -10.28 3.12 -27.58
CA LEU A 367 -10.01 4.06 -26.47
C LEU A 367 -8.55 4.55 -26.46
N GLY A 368 -7.67 3.89 -27.20
CA GLY A 368 -6.23 4.06 -27.06
C GLY A 368 -5.66 3.34 -25.83
N GLY A 369 -4.34 3.19 -25.82
CA GLY A 369 -3.61 2.61 -24.70
C GLY A 369 -3.52 3.62 -23.55
N GLY A 370 -3.96 3.23 -22.36
CA GLY A 370 -3.92 4.07 -21.17
C GLY A 370 -3.95 3.25 -19.88
N GLN A 371 -3.50 3.87 -18.80
CA GLN A 371 -3.60 3.33 -17.44
C GLN A 371 -4.28 4.38 -16.55
N TYR A 372 -5.24 3.95 -15.75
CA TYR A 372 -6.05 4.84 -14.92
C TYR A 372 -6.27 4.22 -13.55
N THR A 373 -6.24 5.05 -12.49
CA THR A 373 -6.44 4.61 -11.12
C THR A 373 -7.94 4.48 -10.79
N LEU A 374 -8.32 3.43 -10.06
CA LEU A 374 -9.69 3.25 -9.62
C LEU A 374 -10.03 4.19 -8.45
N PRO A 375 -11.21 4.82 -8.48
CA PRO A 375 -11.72 5.60 -7.36
C PRO A 375 -11.83 4.79 -6.06
N ARG A 376 -11.57 5.45 -4.93
CA ARG A 376 -11.61 4.83 -3.58
C ARG A 376 -13.03 4.60 -3.08
N ASP A 377 -13.82 5.66 -3.12
CA ASP A 377 -15.04 5.78 -2.30
C ASP A 377 -16.32 5.64 -3.12
N TYR A 378 -16.21 5.48 -4.44
CA TYR A 378 -17.34 5.28 -5.32
C TYR A 378 -17.06 4.20 -6.36
N ASP A 379 -18.13 3.57 -6.81
CA ASP A 379 -18.06 2.51 -7.80
C ASP A 379 -17.78 3.10 -9.18
N LEU A 380 -16.84 2.49 -9.91
CA LEU A 380 -16.57 2.84 -11.29
C LEU A 380 -17.20 1.79 -12.19
N ASP A 381 -18.22 2.18 -12.94
CA ASP A 381 -18.82 1.34 -13.97
C ASP A 381 -18.08 1.49 -15.32
N ILE A 382 -18.37 0.58 -16.25
CA ILE A 382 -17.80 0.59 -17.60
C ILE A 382 -18.00 1.93 -18.35
N LEU A 383 -19.15 2.60 -18.17
CA LEU A 383 -19.44 3.87 -18.82
C LEU A 383 -18.60 5.02 -18.23
N GLY A 384 -18.48 5.06 -16.90
CA GLY A 384 -17.60 5.99 -16.20
C GLY A 384 -16.14 5.76 -16.55
N ALA A 385 -15.68 4.51 -16.62
CA ALA A 385 -14.31 4.17 -17.00
C ALA A 385 -13.98 4.62 -18.42
N ILE A 386 -14.88 4.41 -19.38
CA ILE A 386 -14.75 4.92 -20.75
C ILE A 386 -14.71 6.44 -20.76
N SER A 387 -15.52 7.10 -19.93
CA SER A 387 -15.57 8.57 -19.85
C SER A 387 -14.27 9.16 -19.31
N ILE A 388 -13.69 8.54 -18.27
CA ILE A 388 -12.38 8.90 -17.72
C ILE A 388 -11.29 8.72 -18.78
N ALA A 389 -11.34 7.60 -19.51
CA ALA A 389 -10.34 7.29 -20.53
C ALA A 389 -10.36 8.28 -21.70
N GLN A 390 -11.55 8.64 -22.19
CA GLN A 390 -11.70 9.59 -23.29
C GLN A 390 -11.42 11.03 -22.88
N GLY A 391 -11.82 11.44 -21.68
CA GLY A 391 -11.56 12.80 -21.17
C GLY A 391 -10.07 13.13 -21.08
N GLY A 392 -9.22 12.12 -20.82
CA GLY A 392 -7.76 12.27 -20.80
C GLY A 392 -7.13 12.52 -22.18
N ASN A 393 -7.78 12.10 -23.27
CA ASN A 393 -7.23 12.21 -24.63
C ASN A 393 -7.47 13.59 -25.28
N ASN A 394 -8.26 14.47 -24.66
CA ASN A 394 -8.58 15.80 -25.21
C ASN A 394 -7.45 16.84 -25.08
N SER A 395 -6.30 16.50 -24.48
CA SER A 395 -5.18 17.45 -24.29
C SER A 395 -4.12 17.40 -25.42
N SER A 396 -4.16 16.40 -26.32
CA SER A 396 -3.22 16.33 -27.44
C SER A 396 -3.84 16.91 -28.71
N ASN A 397 -3.46 18.15 -29.04
CA ASN A 397 -3.76 18.85 -30.30
C ASN A 397 -2.95 18.27 -31.48
N GLY A 398 -2.96 16.94 -31.62
CA GLY A 398 -2.26 16.19 -32.66
C GLY A 398 -3.17 15.09 -33.17
N LYS A 399 -3.37 15.03 -34.49
CA LYS A 399 -4.19 14.04 -35.21
C LYS A 399 -4.00 12.65 -34.59
N SER A 400 -5.00 12.19 -33.86
CA SER A 400 -4.97 10.91 -33.14
C SER A 400 -5.04 9.76 -34.14
N THR A 401 -4.04 8.89 -34.07
CA THR A 401 -3.98 7.62 -34.85
C THR A 401 -4.83 6.51 -34.21
N GLY A 402 -5.59 6.81 -33.14
CA GLY A 402 -6.57 5.92 -32.52
C GLY A 402 -7.96 6.19 -33.09
N GLY A 403 -8.65 5.14 -33.54
CA GLY A 403 -9.99 5.27 -34.13
C GLY A 403 -10.99 5.92 -33.17
N PRO A 404 -11.97 6.68 -33.69
CA PRO A 404 -12.89 7.47 -32.88
C PRO A 404 -13.76 6.57 -31.99
N SER A 405 -13.65 6.77 -30.69
CA SER A 405 -14.52 6.13 -29.71
C SER A 405 -15.82 6.92 -29.52
N ALA A 406 -16.83 6.24 -29.00
CA ALA A 406 -18.25 6.57 -28.95
C ALA A 406 -18.71 7.98 -28.52
N LEU A 407 -17.84 8.82 -27.97
CA LEU A 407 -18.16 10.20 -27.56
C LEU A 407 -17.31 11.26 -28.29
N ASN A 408 -16.50 10.87 -29.28
CA ASN A 408 -15.79 11.80 -30.17
C ASN A 408 -16.74 12.20 -31.31
N GLN A 409 -17.12 13.48 -31.36
CA GLN A 409 -18.13 14.06 -32.25
C GLN A 409 -17.76 14.12 -33.75
N ASP A 410 -16.70 13.43 -34.19
CA ASP A 410 -16.16 13.60 -35.55
C ASP A 410 -16.48 12.44 -36.51
N VAL A 411 -17.26 11.44 -36.06
CA VAL A 411 -17.83 10.37 -36.90
C VAL A 411 -19.25 10.03 -36.40
N THR A 412 -20.22 9.90 -37.30
CA THR A 412 -21.64 9.63 -36.96
C THR A 412 -21.82 8.26 -36.30
N ILE A 413 -20.90 7.33 -36.59
CA ILE A 413 -20.95 5.93 -36.14
C ILE A 413 -20.01 5.69 -34.95
N SER A 414 -20.64 5.45 -33.81
CA SER A 414 -20.01 5.26 -32.51
C SER A 414 -19.87 3.76 -32.17
N ALA A 415 -18.76 3.36 -31.54
CA ALA A 415 -18.52 1.97 -31.17
C ALA A 415 -19.44 1.53 -30.02
N SER A 416 -20.17 0.42 -30.21
CA SER A 416 -21.15 -0.06 -29.22
C SER A 416 -20.68 -1.22 -28.37
N ASN A 417 -19.54 -1.83 -28.70
CA ASN A 417 -19.11 -3.10 -28.11
C ASN A 417 -17.83 -2.93 -27.29
N ALA A 418 -17.95 -3.06 -25.97
CA ALA A 418 -16.83 -3.06 -25.04
C ALA A 418 -16.58 -4.48 -24.50
N ILE A 419 -15.32 -4.82 -24.29
CA ILE A 419 -14.92 -6.08 -23.66
C ILE A 419 -14.03 -5.76 -22.48
N ILE A 420 -14.35 -6.32 -21.33
CA ILE A 420 -13.51 -6.28 -20.14
C ILE A 420 -12.79 -7.63 -20.07
N LEU A 421 -11.46 -7.63 -20.15
CA LEU A 421 -10.66 -8.80 -19.85
C LEU A 421 -10.33 -8.77 -18.36
N ARG A 422 -11.01 -9.60 -17.58
CA ARG A 422 -10.81 -9.72 -16.15
C ARG A 422 -9.88 -10.88 -15.84
N GLN A 423 -8.80 -10.64 -15.10
CA GLN A 423 -7.92 -11.71 -14.66
C GLN A 423 -8.50 -12.40 -13.41
N LEU A 424 -8.64 -13.72 -13.47
CA LEU A 424 -9.11 -14.53 -12.36
C LEU A 424 -7.93 -14.99 -11.49
N PRO A 425 -8.15 -15.35 -10.21
CA PRO A 425 -7.08 -15.81 -9.31
C PRO A 425 -6.29 -17.02 -9.81
N ASN A 426 -6.90 -17.84 -10.68
CA ASN A 426 -6.26 -18.99 -11.32
C ASN A 426 -5.35 -18.60 -12.52
N GLY A 427 -5.14 -17.31 -12.78
CA GLY A 427 -4.35 -16.79 -13.90
C GLY A 427 -5.07 -16.77 -15.24
N THR A 428 -6.31 -17.29 -15.33
CA THR A 428 -7.10 -17.25 -16.56
C THR A 428 -7.75 -15.89 -16.77
N GLN A 429 -8.06 -15.54 -18.02
CA GLN A 429 -8.77 -14.31 -18.36
C GLN A 429 -10.23 -14.62 -18.68
N LEU A 430 -11.15 -13.89 -18.04
CA LEU A 430 -12.57 -13.90 -18.31
C LEU A 430 -12.92 -12.71 -19.20
N PRO A 431 -13.17 -12.91 -20.51
CA PRO A 431 -13.67 -11.87 -21.38
C PRO A 431 -15.17 -11.63 -21.12
N ILE A 432 -15.51 -10.45 -20.61
CA ILE A 432 -16.87 -10.01 -20.36
C ILE A 432 -17.28 -9.04 -21.46
N LYS A 433 -18.32 -9.39 -22.20
CA LYS A 433 -18.83 -8.56 -23.31
C LYS A 433 -19.94 -7.64 -22.81
N VAL A 434 -19.79 -6.35 -23.06
CA VAL A 434 -20.75 -5.30 -22.69
C VAL A 434 -21.23 -4.60 -23.94
N ASP A 435 -22.55 -4.59 -24.12
CA ASP A 435 -23.22 -3.73 -25.10
C ASP A 435 -23.46 -2.36 -24.46
N LEU A 436 -22.79 -1.32 -24.97
CA LEU A 436 -22.84 0.03 -24.42
C LEU A 436 -24.21 0.69 -24.60
N TYR A 437 -24.94 0.40 -25.69
CA TYR A 437 -26.28 0.94 -25.88
C TYR A 437 -27.26 0.36 -24.86
N GLN A 438 -27.13 -0.93 -24.57
CA GLN A 438 -27.91 -1.56 -23.51
C GLN A 438 -27.48 -1.05 -22.14
N ALA A 439 -26.18 -0.90 -21.87
CA ALA A 439 -25.66 -0.37 -20.61
C ALA A 439 -26.14 1.06 -20.32
N VAL A 440 -26.32 1.91 -21.34
CA VAL A 440 -26.91 3.25 -21.14
C VAL A 440 -28.36 3.15 -20.66
N ARG A 441 -29.15 2.24 -21.24
CA ARG A 441 -30.59 2.09 -20.96
C ARG A 441 -30.88 1.29 -19.68
N ASP A 442 -30.07 0.28 -19.40
CA ASP A 442 -30.25 -0.66 -18.30
C ASP A 442 -29.01 -0.66 -17.39
N PRO A 443 -29.13 -0.14 -16.15
CA PRO A 443 -28.06 -0.16 -15.17
C PRO A 443 -27.54 -1.57 -14.84
N SER A 444 -28.36 -2.63 -14.99
CA SER A 444 -27.95 -3.99 -14.67
C SER A 444 -26.87 -4.54 -15.61
N GLN A 445 -26.74 -3.95 -16.80
CA GLN A 445 -25.70 -4.29 -17.79
C GLN A 445 -24.38 -3.55 -17.53
N ARG A 446 -24.35 -2.60 -16.58
CA ARG A 446 -23.16 -1.80 -16.26
C ARG A 446 -22.26 -2.58 -15.32
N VAL A 447 -21.29 -3.27 -15.90
CA VAL A 447 -20.30 -4.03 -15.15
C VAL A 447 -19.39 -3.07 -14.38
N LEU A 448 -19.21 -3.32 -13.07
CA LEU A 448 -18.26 -2.61 -12.23
C LEU A 448 -16.83 -3.04 -12.56
N ILE A 449 -15.94 -2.06 -12.68
CA ILE A 449 -14.52 -2.25 -12.98
C ILE A 449 -13.77 -2.64 -11.71
N GLN A 450 -12.86 -3.59 -11.85
CA GLN A 450 -11.99 -4.10 -10.79
C GLN A 450 -10.52 -3.75 -11.08
N PRO A 451 -9.66 -3.72 -10.05
CA PRO A 451 -8.22 -3.64 -10.23
C PRO A 451 -7.69 -4.71 -11.22
N GLY A 452 -6.85 -4.30 -12.16
CA GLY A 452 -6.25 -5.18 -13.17
C GLY A 452 -7.12 -5.43 -14.41
N ASP A 453 -8.35 -4.92 -14.46
CA ASP A 453 -9.21 -5.07 -15.64
C ASP A 453 -8.61 -4.37 -16.87
N TYR A 454 -8.71 -5.03 -18.04
CA TYR A 454 -8.32 -4.46 -19.32
C TYR A 454 -9.55 -4.20 -20.19
N ILE A 455 -9.86 -2.94 -20.46
CA ILE A 455 -11.05 -2.50 -21.19
C ILE A 455 -10.70 -2.27 -22.65
N ILE A 456 -11.30 -3.04 -23.54
CA ILE A 456 -11.13 -2.94 -24.99
C ILE A 456 -12.42 -2.43 -25.61
N LEU A 457 -12.35 -1.29 -26.29
CA LEU A 457 -13.44 -0.83 -27.14
C LEU A 457 -13.19 -1.22 -28.59
N GLN A 458 -14.18 -1.83 -29.23
CA GLN A 458 -14.10 -2.27 -30.61
C GLN A 458 -15.42 -2.03 -31.35
N TYR A 459 -15.35 -1.91 -32.68
CA TYR A 459 -16.54 -1.86 -33.52
C TYR A 459 -17.18 -3.24 -33.65
N THR A 460 -18.51 -3.27 -33.81
CA THR A 460 -19.18 -4.44 -34.38
C THR A 460 -18.88 -4.57 -35.88
N LYS A 461 -19.16 -5.74 -36.48
CA LYS A 461 -18.90 -5.97 -37.92
C LYS A 461 -19.58 -4.92 -38.80
N SER A 462 -20.84 -4.60 -38.50
CA SER A 462 -21.62 -3.59 -39.22
C SER A 462 -21.10 -2.18 -38.97
N GLU A 463 -20.74 -1.84 -37.72
CA GLU A 463 -20.16 -0.53 -37.38
C GLU A 463 -18.83 -0.30 -38.08
N ALA A 464 -17.96 -1.31 -38.15
CA ALA A 464 -16.67 -1.17 -38.81
C ALA A 464 -16.80 -0.93 -40.31
N ILE A 465 -17.73 -1.64 -40.97
CA ILE A 465 -18.03 -1.42 -42.38
C ILE A 465 -18.61 -0.02 -42.59
N ALA A 466 -19.56 0.39 -41.75
CA ALA A 466 -20.21 1.68 -41.87
C ALA A 466 -19.22 2.84 -41.59
N ALA A 467 -18.39 2.73 -40.55
CA ALA A 467 -17.32 3.70 -40.25
C ALA A 467 -16.25 3.74 -41.35
N PHE A 468 -15.93 2.60 -41.96
CA PHE A 468 -15.03 2.54 -43.11
C PHE A 468 -15.61 3.26 -44.33
N ILE A 469 -16.89 3.05 -44.63
CA ILE A 469 -17.62 3.71 -45.72
C ILE A 469 -17.68 5.22 -45.48
N GLU A 470 -18.05 5.66 -44.28
CA GLU A 470 -18.11 7.09 -43.94
C GLU A 470 -16.75 7.76 -44.19
N ARG A 471 -15.67 7.16 -43.66
CA ARG A 471 -14.32 7.72 -43.74
C ARG A 471 -13.70 7.69 -45.14
N HIS A 472 -14.00 6.70 -45.97
CA HIS A 472 -13.34 6.56 -47.29
C HIS A 472 -14.21 7.00 -48.48
N LEU A 473 -15.53 6.86 -48.39
CA LEU A 473 -16.44 7.19 -49.50
C LEU A 473 -17.03 8.59 -49.38
N LEU A 474 -17.41 9.06 -48.18
CA LEU A 474 -18.07 10.36 -48.01
C LEU A 474 -17.06 11.51 -47.89
N GLU A 475 -16.01 11.38 -47.09
CA GLU A 475 -14.94 12.39 -47.04
C GLU A 475 -14.21 12.49 -48.38
N GLY A 476 -13.89 11.35 -49.01
CA GLY A 476 -13.26 11.32 -50.33
C GLY A 476 -14.10 11.97 -51.43
N ALA A 477 -15.43 11.79 -51.39
CA ALA A 477 -16.35 12.46 -52.31
C ALA A 477 -16.45 13.97 -52.02
N LEU A 478 -16.41 14.40 -50.76
CA LEU A 478 -16.42 15.81 -50.39
C LEU A 478 -15.14 16.54 -50.85
N PHE A 479 -13.97 15.92 -50.68
CA PHE A 479 -12.70 16.44 -51.21
C PHE A 479 -12.67 16.42 -52.74
N GLY A 480 -13.25 15.39 -53.38
CA GLY A 480 -13.40 15.33 -54.84
C GLY A 480 -14.30 16.44 -55.39
N LEU A 481 -15.42 16.74 -54.72
CA LEU A 481 -16.34 17.82 -55.10
C LEU A 481 -15.73 19.21 -54.84
N ALA A 482 -14.97 19.39 -53.76
CA ALA A 482 -14.23 20.63 -53.48
C ALA A 482 -13.11 20.87 -54.52
N ALA A 483 -12.35 19.83 -54.88
CA ALA A 483 -11.35 19.91 -55.94
C ALA A 483 -11.97 20.22 -57.32
N SER A 484 -13.14 19.65 -57.63
CA SER A 484 -13.84 19.95 -58.89
C SER A 484 -14.38 21.38 -58.97
N ASN A 485 -14.73 22.01 -57.85
CA ASN A 485 -15.16 23.42 -57.81
C ASN A 485 -13.99 24.40 -57.90
N LEU A 486 -12.82 24.05 -57.36
CA LEU A 486 -11.59 24.83 -57.51
C LEU A 486 -11.04 24.82 -58.95
N GLN A 487 -11.28 23.75 -59.72
CA GLN A 487 -10.87 23.68 -61.12
C GLN A 487 -11.75 24.54 -62.05
N ASN A 488 -12.98 24.87 -61.67
CA ASN A 488 -13.92 25.66 -62.48
C ASN A 488 -13.87 27.18 -62.23
N GLY A 489 -13.05 27.66 -61.28
CA GLY A 489 -12.94 29.09 -60.94
C GLY A 489 -11.83 29.87 -61.66
N GLY A 490 -11.03 29.22 -62.52
CA GLY A 490 -9.79 29.79 -63.08
C GLY A 490 -9.90 30.38 -64.49
N GLY A 491 -11.02 31.01 -64.86
CA GLY A 491 -11.26 31.48 -66.22
C GLY A 491 -12.01 32.80 -66.32
N ASN A 492 -11.45 33.88 -65.77
CA ASN A 492 -11.70 35.24 -66.29
C ASN A 492 -10.56 36.19 -65.91
N ARG A 493 -9.62 36.37 -66.84
CA ARG A 493 -8.78 37.56 -67.01
C ARG A 493 -8.76 37.91 -68.48
#